data_AF-A0A1F8XCD6-F1
#
_entry.id   AF-A0A1F8XCD6-F1
#
_cell.length_a   1.000
_cell.length_b   1.000
_cell.length_c   1.000
_cell.angle_alpha   90.00
_cell.angle_beta   90.00
_cell.angle_gamma   90.00
#
_symmetry.space_group_name_H-M   'P 1'
#
loop_
_entity.id
_entity.type
_entity.pdbx_description
1 polymer ?
#
loop_
_entity_poly.entity_id
_entity_poly.type
_entity_poly.pdbx_seq_one_letter_code
_entity_poly.pdbx_strand_id
1 'polypeptide(L)'
;MGWNMNKTNLKISATDLKQWSFCPRQWYIYKTTGRKPKFNKAIKRGLDYHRTKGEAVDSVIKAQTYLVFFLKTGGSICLLLVLFYWLFLL
;
A
#
# COMPACT_ATOMS: atom_id res chain seq x y z
N MET A 1 -10.78 -33.39 29.02
CA MET A 1 -10.31 -33.13 27.63
C MET A 1 -9.58 -31.81 27.63
N GLY A 2 -8.24 -31.85 27.66
CA GLY A 2 -7.40 -30.65 27.70
C GLY A 2 -7.37 -29.95 26.34
N TRP A 3 -7.77 -28.68 26.31
CA TRP A 3 -7.62 -27.84 25.13
C TRP A 3 -6.19 -27.34 25.05
N ASN A 4 -5.40 -27.97 24.18
CA ASN A 4 -4.09 -27.48 23.80
C ASN A 4 -4.29 -26.23 22.92
N MET A 5 -4.36 -25.05 23.55
CA MET A 5 -4.35 -23.77 22.84
C MET A 5 -2.95 -23.52 22.30
N ASN A 6 -2.63 -24.16 21.17
CA ASN A 6 -1.53 -23.72 20.33
C ASN A 6 -1.74 -22.23 20.04
N LYS A 7 -0.83 -21.40 20.56
CA LYS A 7 -0.74 -19.96 20.26
C LYS A 7 -0.29 -19.78 18.80
N THR A 8 -1.11 -20.23 17.86
CA THR A 8 -0.99 -19.78 16.48
C THR A 8 -1.35 -18.30 16.51
N ASN A 9 -0.42 -17.45 16.07
CA ASN A 9 -0.64 -16.01 15.93
C ASN A 9 -1.86 -15.79 15.04
N LEU A 10 -3.02 -15.63 15.67
CA LEU A 10 -4.28 -15.37 15.01
C LEU A 10 -4.13 -14.00 14.37
N LYS A 11 -3.93 -13.98 13.06
CA LYS A 11 -3.86 -12.75 12.28
C LYS A 11 -5.27 -12.17 12.22
N ILE A 12 -5.62 -11.38 13.24
CA ILE A 12 -6.90 -10.70 13.37
C ILE A 12 -6.85 -9.44 12.52
N SER A 13 -7.76 -9.33 11.55
CA SER A 13 -7.91 -8.10 10.76
C SER A 13 -8.84 -7.10 11.46
N ALA A 14 -8.75 -5.81 11.12
CA ALA A 14 -9.68 -4.79 11.63
C ALA A 14 -11.14 -5.11 11.25
N THR A 15 -11.36 -5.71 10.08
CA THR A 15 -12.67 -6.23 9.64
C THR A 15 -13.17 -7.37 10.52
N ASP A 16 -12.29 -8.27 10.97
CA ASP A 16 -12.66 -9.35 11.88
C ASP A 16 -13.12 -8.78 13.23
N LEU A 17 -12.43 -7.77 13.75
CA LEU A 17 -12.81 -7.10 15.00
C LEU A 17 -14.16 -6.41 14.90
N LYS A 18 -14.41 -5.66 13.83
CA LYS A 18 -15.71 -5.03 13.58
C LYS A 18 -16.84 -6.05 13.48
N GLN A 19 -16.56 -7.20 12.87
CA GLN A 19 -17.57 -8.23 12.74
C GLN A 19 -17.81 -8.97 14.06
N TRP A 20 -16.76 -9.22 14.83
CA TRP A 20 -16.88 -9.79 16.17
C TRP A 20 -17.65 -8.86 17.11
N SER A 21 -17.40 -7.55 17.08
CA SER A 21 -18.15 -6.58 17.91
C SER A 21 -19.61 -6.43 17.49
N PHE A 22 -19.92 -6.58 16.19
CA PHE A 22 -21.29 -6.51 15.69
C PHE A 22 -22.08 -7.81 15.93
N CYS A 23 -21.52 -8.96 15.55
CA CYS A 23 -22.16 -10.27 15.75
C CYS A 23 -21.10 -11.38 15.96
N PRO A 24 -20.77 -11.70 17.23
CA PRO A 24 -19.78 -12.72 17.56
C PRO A 24 -20.12 -14.11 17.02
N ARG A 25 -21.42 -14.49 17.03
CA ARG A 25 -21.88 -15.80 16.55
C ARG A 25 -21.65 -15.97 15.05
N GLN A 26 -21.96 -14.95 14.26
CA GLN A 26 -21.73 -14.97 12.82
C GLN A 26 -20.23 -14.98 12.49
N TRP A 27 -19.43 -14.19 13.21
CA TRP A 27 -17.98 -14.22 13.10
C TRP A 27 -17.41 -15.62 13.36
N TYR A 28 -17.84 -16.28 14.45
CA TYR A 28 -17.38 -17.62 14.81
C TYR A 28 -17.70 -18.63 13.71
N ILE A 29 -18.92 -18.59 13.16
CA ILE A 29 -19.31 -19.45 12.03
C ILE A 29 -18.42 -19.19 10.82
N TYR A 30 -18.14 -17.93 10.45
CA TYR A 30 -17.29 -17.63 9.30
C TYR A 30 -15.83 -18.05 9.49
N LYS A 31 -15.27 -17.89 10.70
CA LYS A 31 -13.91 -18.34 11.00
C LYS A 31 -13.77 -19.85 11.02
N THR A 32 -14.77 -20.57 11.54
CA THR A 32 -14.72 -22.03 11.67
C THR A 32 -15.10 -22.76 10.38
N THR A 33 -16.11 -22.27 9.65
CA THR A 33 -16.59 -22.92 8.41
C THR A 33 -15.86 -22.46 7.15
N GLY A 34 -15.09 -21.36 7.23
CA GLY A 34 -14.42 -20.75 6.08
C GLY A 34 -15.36 -20.12 5.04
N ARG A 35 -16.68 -20.10 5.30
CA ARG A 35 -17.67 -19.51 4.39
C ARG A 35 -17.52 -18.00 4.38
N LYS A 36 -17.00 -17.46 3.27
CA LYS A 36 -16.92 -16.02 3.05
C LYS A 36 -18.28 -15.48 2.56
N PRO A 37 -18.62 -14.22 2.87
CA PRO A 37 -19.81 -13.59 2.29
C PRO A 37 -19.73 -13.60 0.76
N LYS A 38 -20.88 -13.80 0.10
CA LYS A 38 -20.95 -13.76 -1.37
C LYS A 38 -20.39 -12.43 -1.86
N PHE A 39 -19.43 -12.50 -2.77
CA PHE A 39 -18.80 -11.33 -3.36
C PHE A 39 -19.85 -10.58 -4.19
N ASN A 40 -20.24 -9.39 -3.74
CA ASN A 40 -21.27 -8.58 -4.39
C ASN A 40 -20.65 -7.58 -5.38
N LYS A 41 -21.42 -7.15 -6.38
CA LYS A 41 -21.06 -6.10 -7.36
C LYS A 41 -20.63 -4.80 -6.68
N ALA A 42 -21.22 -4.45 -5.54
CA ALA A 42 -20.82 -3.28 -4.75
C ALA A 42 -19.40 -3.40 -4.17
N ILE A 43 -19.06 -4.57 -3.61
CA ILE A 43 -17.71 -4.86 -3.10
C ILE A 43 -16.69 -4.79 -4.24
N LYS A 44 -17.03 -5.37 -5.40
CA LYS A 44 -16.18 -5.32 -6.59
C LYS A 44 -15.90 -3.88 -7.02
N ARG A 45 -16.95 -3.05 -7.15
CA ARG A 45 -16.78 -1.62 -7.51
C ARG A 45 -15.91 -0.86 -6.51
N GLY A 46 -16.08 -1.12 -5.21
CA GLY A 46 -15.23 -0.52 -4.18
C GLY A 46 -13.76 -0.88 -4.34
N LEU A 47 -13.47 -2.16 -4.60
CA LEU A 47 -12.09 -2.63 -4.84
C LEU A 47 -11.50 -2.02 -6.12
N ASP A 48 -12.26 -1.97 -7.21
CA ASP A 48 -11.80 -1.38 -8.47
C ASP A 48 -11.51 0.12 -8.31
N TYR A 49 -12.31 0.85 -7.52
CA TYR A 49 -12.07 2.26 -7.20
C TYR A 49 -10.79 2.46 -6.38
N HIS A 50 -10.55 1.63 -5.36
CA HIS A 50 -9.32 1.71 -4.57
C HIS A 50 -8.08 1.35 -5.39
N ARG A 51 -8.20 0.38 -6.30
CA ARG A 51 -7.11 -0.02 -7.21
C ARG A 51 -6.72 1.13 -8.14
N THR A 52 -7.70 1.73 -8.82
CA THR A 52 -7.46 2.85 -9.74
C THR A 52 -6.89 4.07 -9.04
N LYS A 53 -7.33 4.37 -7.81
CA LYS A 53 -6.67 5.42 -6.99
C LYS A 53 -5.23 5.10 -6.63
N GLY A 54 -4.94 3.84 -6.27
CA GLY A 54 -3.57 3.40 -6.00
C GLY A 54 -2.66 3.60 -7.21
N GLU A 55 -3.12 3.19 -8.39
CA GLU A 55 -2.38 3.35 -9.65
C GLU A 55 -2.14 4.84 -9.99
N ALA A 56 -3.12 5.71 -9.72
CA ALA A 56 -2.96 7.15 -9.90
C ALA A 56 -1.89 7.74 -8.95
N VAL A 57 -1.91 7.36 -7.66
CA VAL A 57 -0.90 7.82 -6.69
C VAL A 57 0.49 7.33 -7.07
N ASP A 58 0.63 6.07 -7.46
CA ASP A 58 1.91 5.51 -7.92
C ASP A 58 2.46 6.25 -9.14
N SER A 59 1.58 6.65 -10.07
CA SER A 59 1.98 7.43 -11.25
C SER A 59 2.52 8.81 -10.86
N VAL A 60 1.91 9.46 -9.87
CA VAL A 60 2.36 10.77 -9.35
C VAL A 60 3.70 10.64 -8.63
N ILE A 61 3.87 9.61 -7.80
CA ILE A 61 5.15 9.35 -7.10
C ILE A 61 6.28 9.13 -8.10
N LYS A 62 6.02 8.35 -9.17
CA LYS A 62 6.99 8.15 -10.25
C LYS A 62 7.34 9.47 -10.94
N ALA A 63 6.34 10.26 -11.32
CA ALA A 63 6.55 11.56 -11.97
C ALA A 63 7.39 12.51 -11.09
N GLN A 64 7.09 12.58 -9.79
CA GLN A 64 7.86 13.39 -8.84
C GLN A 64 9.29 12.89 -8.70
N THR A 65 9.52 11.58 -8.69
CA THR A 65 10.85 10.98 -8.65
C THR A 65 11.68 11.36 -9.88
N TYR A 66 11.10 11.30 -11.08
CA TYR A 66 11.78 11.73 -12.30
C TYR A 66 12.11 13.23 -12.28
N LEU A 67 11.18 14.07 -11.81
CA LEU A 67 11.39 15.52 -11.72
C LEU A 67 12.55 15.85 -10.76
N VAL A 68 12.59 15.20 -9.60
CA VAL A 68 13.71 15.34 -8.64
C VAL A 68 15.02 14.83 -9.25
N PHE A 69 14.99 13.74 -10.01
CA PHE A 69 16.16 13.23 -10.70
C PHE A 69 16.69 14.23 -11.74
N PHE A 70 15.83 14.79 -12.58
CA PHE A 70 16.20 15.80 -13.58
C PHE A 70 16.76 17.09 -12.94
N LEU A 71 16.18 17.53 -11.83
CA LEU A 71 16.70 18.68 -11.08
C LEU A 71 18.12 18.41 -10.54
N LYS A 72 18.35 17.20 -10.00
CA LYS A 72 19.68 16.84 -9.49
C LYS A 72 20.71 16.70 -10.62
N THR A 73 20.37 16.03 -11.71
CA THR A 73 21.31 15.84 -12.83
C THR A 73 21.57 17.14 -13.59
N GLY A 74 20.55 17.96 -13.82
CA GLY A 74 20.71 19.28 -14.41
C GLY A 74 21.56 20.21 -13.55
N GLY A 75 21.32 20.22 -12.23
CA GLY A 75 22.11 20.99 -11.27
C GLY A 75 23.57 20.55 -11.21
N SER A 76 23.84 19.23 -11.24
CA SER A 76 25.20 18.70 -11.23
C SER A 76 25.97 19.01 -12.52
N ILE A 77 25.29 18.98 -13.68
CA ILE A 77 25.90 19.36 -14.97
C ILE A 77 26.24 20.85 -15.00
N CYS A 78 25.34 21.72 -14.51
CA CYS A 78 25.63 23.15 -14.40
C CYS A 78 26.82 23.43 -13.47
N LEU A 79 26.91 22.76 -12.32
CA LEU A 79 28.06 22.89 -11.41
C LEU A 79 29.38 22.46 -12.07
N LEU A 80 29.37 21.35 -12.82
CA LEU A 80 30.54 20.88 -13.56
C LEU A 80 30.99 21.87 -14.63
N LEU A 81 30.05 22.45 -15.38
CA LEU A 81 30.35 23.45 -16.41
C LEU A 81 30.95 24.73 -15.82
N VAL A 82 30.43 25.20 -14.68
CA VAL A 82 30.99 26.35 -13.97
C VAL A 82 32.41 26.03 -13.51
N LEU A 83 32.64 24.89 -12.84
CA LEU A 83 33.98 24.49 -12.41
C LEU A 83 34.98 24.40 -13.57
N PHE A 84 34.56 23.85 -14.71
CA PHE A 84 35.40 23.75 -15.91
C PHE A 84 35.75 25.13 -16.50
N TYR A 85 34.78 26.04 -16.55
CA TYR A 85 35.00 27.42 -17.00
C TYR A 85 36.02 28.15 -16.10
N TRP A 86 35.89 28.03 -14.79
CA TRP A 86 36.82 28.65 -13.83
C TRP A 86 38.24 28.05 -13.89
N LEU A 87 38.37 26.74 -14.15
CA LEU A 87 39.67 26.06 -14.29
C LEU A 87 40.41 26.42 -15.58
N PHE A 88 39.69 26.78 -16.65
CA PHE A 88 40.31 27.09 -17.95
C PHE A 88 40.64 28.59 -18.13
N LEU A 89 40.09 29.45 -17.27
CA LEU A 89 40.32 30.90 -17.29
C LEU A 89 41.46 31.36 -16.37
N LEU A 90 42.09 30.43 -15.65
CA LEU A 90 43.19 30.63 -14.71
C LEU A 90 44.46 29.99 -15.28
#